data_AF-A0A1C6T1V9-F1
#
_entry.id   AF-A0A1C6T1V9-F1
#
_cell.length_a   1.000
_cell.length_b   1.000
_cell.length_c   1.000
_cell.angle_alpha   90.00
_cell.angle_beta   90.00
_cell.angle_gamma   90.00
#
_symmetry.space_group_name_H-M   'P 1'
#
loop_
_entity.id
_entity.type
_entity.pdbx_description
1 polymer ?
#
loop_
_entity_poly.entity_id
_entity_poly.type
_entity_poly.pdbx_seq_one_letter_code
_entity_poly.pdbx_strand_id
1 'polypeptide(L)'
;MTTVANSAGAVLLPNIDGSLGRHVLKPPREWPQPQAPLRSRVAFAAAHVIPKPLSENVPGGAAAIDWDSTLRYRHRIWSYGLGVADAMDTAQRGMGLDWPAAAELIRRSAAEARSVGGAIACGAGTDQLDPSRTPEGAAGLAAVLAAYREQIEAVAGSGATVILMASRALARIARSAEDYAHVYGSLLADADRPVILHWLGAMFDPALAGYWGSDDVEQATSAFLRIIDAHRAKVEGVKVSLLDAAHEIRLRAALPEGVRLYTGDDFNYPELVVGDRKAHSDALLGIFAAIYPAASLAIQALDAGDDVTARAILDGTQALGRHIFEAPTYYYKTGIAFLSWLNGHQAAFSMVGGLHAGRSVLHLVELFRLADAAELLADPDFAAHRMRRYLSVQGIGD
;
A
#
# COMPACT_ATOMS: atom_id res chain seq x y z
N MET A 1 -24.59 34.08 -14.19
CA MET A 1 -24.07 32.73 -14.46
C MET A 1 -23.31 32.81 -15.77
N THR A 2 -21.99 32.97 -15.67
CA THR A 2 -21.12 33.12 -16.84
C THR A 2 -20.65 31.72 -17.23
N THR A 3 -21.15 31.20 -18.35
CA THR A 3 -20.74 29.93 -18.93
C THR A 3 -19.30 30.06 -19.45
N VAL A 4 -18.33 29.76 -18.60
CA VAL A 4 -16.94 29.57 -19.03
C VAL A 4 -16.87 28.19 -19.69
N ALA A 5 -16.76 28.19 -21.02
CA ALA A 5 -16.68 26.95 -21.79
C ALA A 5 -15.49 26.08 -21.35
N ASN A 6 -15.73 24.77 -21.22
CA ASN A 6 -14.70 23.77 -21.04
C ASN A 6 -13.79 23.74 -22.28
N SER A 7 -12.49 23.97 -22.10
CA SER A 7 -11.47 23.76 -23.14
C SER A 7 -10.70 22.47 -22.85
N ALA A 8 -10.05 21.89 -23.87
CA ALA A 8 -9.01 20.88 -23.66
C ALA A 8 -7.99 21.39 -22.62
N GLY A 9 -7.52 20.51 -21.74
CA GLY A 9 -6.57 20.84 -20.67
C GLY A 9 -7.08 21.72 -19.51
N ALA A 10 -8.39 21.97 -19.35
CA ALA A 10 -8.89 22.72 -18.19
C ALA A 10 -10.22 22.20 -17.60
N VAL A 11 -10.34 22.19 -16.27
CA VAL A 11 -11.53 21.71 -15.54
C VAL A 11 -11.99 22.78 -14.55
N LEU A 12 -13.30 23.00 -14.44
CA LEU A 12 -13.87 23.78 -13.33
C LEU A 12 -13.94 22.90 -12.09
N LEU A 13 -13.20 23.24 -11.06
CA LEU A 13 -13.13 22.49 -9.81
C LEU A 13 -13.76 23.29 -8.67
N PRO A 14 -14.55 22.66 -7.79
CA PRO A 14 -15.07 23.33 -6.60
C PRO A 14 -13.95 23.66 -5.62
N ASN A 15 -14.05 24.84 -5.03
CA ASN A 15 -13.27 25.28 -3.88
C ASN A 15 -14.02 24.92 -2.59
N ILE A 16 -13.34 25.05 -1.45
CA ILE A 16 -13.92 24.74 -0.13
C ILE A 16 -15.14 25.61 0.21
N ASP A 17 -15.22 26.82 -0.34
CA ASP A 17 -16.34 27.76 -0.18
C ASP A 17 -17.50 27.50 -1.15
N GLY A 18 -17.42 26.46 -1.98
CA GLY A 18 -18.41 26.10 -3.00
C GLY A 18 -18.30 26.89 -4.30
N SER A 19 -17.38 27.86 -4.41
CA SER A 19 -17.11 28.54 -5.68
C SER A 19 -16.42 27.62 -6.69
N LEU A 20 -16.59 27.87 -7.99
CA LEU A 20 -15.89 27.13 -9.04
C LEU A 20 -14.65 27.89 -9.50
N GLY A 21 -13.49 27.25 -9.40
CA GLY A 21 -12.22 27.74 -9.92
C GLY A 21 -11.81 27.00 -11.19
N ARG A 22 -11.31 27.72 -12.20
CA ARG A 22 -10.73 27.10 -13.38
C ARG A 22 -9.33 26.57 -13.06
N HIS A 23 -9.14 25.27 -13.18
CA HIS A 23 -7.86 24.58 -13.06
C HIS A 23 -7.34 24.22 -14.46
N VAL A 24 -6.18 24.75 -14.84
CA VAL A 24 -5.52 24.42 -16.11
C VAL A 24 -4.46 23.36 -15.81
N LEU A 25 -4.58 22.20 -16.46
CA LEU A 25 -3.70 21.07 -16.24
C LEU A 25 -2.32 21.32 -16.86
N LYS A 26 -1.29 20.75 -16.25
CA LYS A 26 0.05 20.69 -16.82
C LYS A 26 0.08 19.77 -18.05
N PRO A 27 1.03 19.98 -18.99
CA PRO A 27 1.26 19.00 -20.05
C PRO A 27 1.70 17.65 -19.46
N PRO A 28 1.47 16.53 -20.18
CA PRO A 28 1.92 15.23 -19.72
C PRO A 28 3.45 15.20 -19.57
N ARG A 29 3.92 14.56 -18.50
CA ARG A 29 5.35 14.28 -18.27
C ARG A 29 5.68 12.87 -18.70
N GLU A 30 6.82 12.71 -19.38
CA GLU A 30 7.39 11.40 -19.65
C GLU A 30 8.04 10.82 -18.39
N TRP A 31 7.73 9.56 -18.11
CA TRP A 31 8.33 8.78 -17.04
C TRP A 31 9.00 7.55 -17.66
N PRO A 32 10.32 7.59 -17.92
CA PRO A 32 10.98 6.51 -18.64
C PRO A 32 11.06 5.25 -17.78
N GLN A 33 10.74 4.11 -18.40
CA GLN A 33 10.94 2.80 -17.80
C GLN A 33 12.44 2.49 -17.69
N PRO A 34 12.86 1.79 -16.62
CA PRO A 34 14.26 1.44 -16.44
C PRO A 34 14.70 0.44 -17.51
N GLN A 35 15.93 0.62 -18.02
CA GLN A 35 16.52 -0.27 -19.04
C GLN A 35 17.25 -1.48 -18.43
N ALA A 36 17.41 -1.50 -17.11
CA ALA A 36 18.01 -2.58 -16.34
C ALA A 36 17.30 -2.67 -14.96
N PRO A 37 17.42 -3.80 -14.23
CA PRO A 37 16.87 -3.89 -12.88
C PRO A 37 17.39 -2.77 -11.97
N LEU A 38 16.50 -2.24 -11.12
CA LEU A 38 16.84 -1.24 -10.09
C LEU A 38 17.77 -1.88 -9.04
N ARG A 39 18.80 -1.16 -8.59
CA ARG A 39 19.87 -1.74 -7.75
C ARG A 39 19.98 -1.14 -6.35
N SER A 40 19.75 0.17 -6.23
CA SER A 40 20.05 0.92 -5.01
C SER A 40 19.01 0.70 -3.93
N ARG A 41 17.78 0.32 -4.31
CA ARG A 41 16.66 0.05 -3.40
C ARG A 41 15.90 -1.18 -3.85
N VAL A 42 15.48 -1.99 -2.90
CA VAL A 42 14.41 -2.96 -3.09
C VAL A 42 13.10 -2.23 -2.85
N ALA A 43 12.29 -2.07 -3.89
CA ALA A 43 11.06 -1.28 -3.83
C ALA A 43 9.85 -2.10 -4.28
N PHE A 44 8.88 -2.25 -3.37
CA PHE A 44 7.59 -2.87 -3.63
C PHE A 44 6.48 -1.83 -3.58
N ALA A 45 5.61 -1.82 -4.58
CA ALA A 45 4.35 -1.11 -4.54
C ALA A 45 3.26 -2.03 -3.97
N ALA A 46 2.58 -1.61 -2.90
CA ALA A 46 1.43 -2.34 -2.38
C ALA A 46 0.21 -2.08 -3.29
N ALA A 47 -0.14 -3.05 -4.13
CA ALA A 47 -1.10 -2.84 -5.22
C ALA A 47 -2.56 -2.92 -4.75
N HIS A 48 -3.41 -2.03 -5.28
CA HIS A 48 -4.86 -2.09 -5.08
C HIS A 48 -5.51 -3.20 -5.94
N VAL A 49 -6.78 -3.52 -5.70
CA VAL A 49 -7.57 -4.44 -6.55
C VAL A 49 -8.65 -3.68 -7.30
N ILE A 50 -9.01 -4.18 -8.48
CA ILE A 50 -10.04 -3.56 -9.32
C ILE A 50 -11.26 -4.49 -9.32
N PRO A 51 -12.42 -4.07 -8.79
CA PRO A 51 -13.62 -4.89 -8.83
C PRO A 51 -14.26 -4.88 -10.22
N LYS A 52 -15.10 -5.87 -10.50
CA LYS A 52 -15.99 -5.83 -11.67
C LYS A 52 -16.98 -4.67 -11.50
N PRO A 53 -17.15 -3.79 -12.50
CA PRO A 53 -18.03 -2.62 -12.33
C PRO A 53 -19.50 -2.97 -12.05
N LEU A 54 -19.98 -4.09 -12.60
CA LEU A 54 -21.38 -4.52 -12.51
C LEU A 54 -21.62 -5.59 -11.43
N SER A 55 -20.66 -5.85 -10.55
CA SER A 55 -20.85 -6.77 -9.42
C SER A 55 -21.41 -6.06 -8.18
N GLU A 56 -21.96 -6.86 -7.26
CA GLU A 56 -22.42 -6.46 -5.93
C GLU A 56 -21.25 -6.02 -5.03
N ASN A 57 -20.68 -4.85 -5.31
CA ASN A 57 -19.57 -4.25 -4.57
C ASN A 57 -20.07 -3.52 -3.32
N VAL A 58 -20.86 -4.21 -2.49
CA VAL A 58 -21.50 -3.66 -1.28
C VAL A 58 -20.71 -4.01 -0.01
N PRO A 59 -20.81 -3.22 1.08
CA PRO A 59 -20.15 -3.56 2.34
C PRO A 59 -20.54 -4.96 2.84
N GLY A 60 -19.54 -5.77 3.21
CA GLY A 60 -19.73 -7.15 3.67
C GLY A 60 -20.03 -8.18 2.56
N GLY A 61 -20.21 -7.75 1.31
CA GLY A 61 -20.32 -8.65 0.16
C GLY A 61 -18.99 -9.31 -0.20
N ALA A 62 -19.06 -10.47 -0.87
CA ALA A 62 -17.88 -11.16 -1.36
C ALA A 62 -17.16 -10.34 -2.45
N ALA A 63 -15.83 -10.39 -2.47
CA ALA A 63 -15.04 -9.60 -3.41
C ALA A 63 -15.11 -10.16 -4.84
N ALA A 64 -15.72 -9.40 -5.76
CA ALA A 64 -15.80 -9.75 -7.17
C ALA A 64 -14.77 -8.98 -8.00
N ILE A 65 -13.59 -9.59 -8.21
CA ILE A 65 -12.44 -8.95 -8.85
C ILE A 65 -12.51 -9.03 -10.39
N ASP A 66 -12.18 -7.92 -11.06
CA ASP A 66 -11.78 -7.90 -12.46
C ASP A 66 -10.30 -8.30 -12.53
N TRP A 67 -10.06 -9.59 -12.79
CA TRP A 67 -8.72 -10.16 -12.80
C TRP A 67 -7.83 -9.56 -13.87
N ASP A 68 -8.34 -9.31 -15.07
CA ASP A 68 -7.53 -8.82 -16.19
C ASP A 68 -7.02 -7.41 -15.89
N SER A 69 -7.90 -6.53 -15.41
CA SER A 69 -7.50 -5.18 -15.01
C SER A 69 -6.57 -5.19 -13.80
N THR A 70 -6.87 -6.01 -12.80
CA THR A 70 -6.06 -6.16 -11.58
C THR A 70 -4.64 -6.61 -11.92
N LEU A 71 -4.48 -7.65 -12.75
CA LEU A 71 -3.18 -8.20 -13.14
C LEU A 71 -2.44 -7.28 -14.12
N ARG A 72 -3.13 -6.63 -15.06
CA ARG A 72 -2.53 -5.61 -15.94
C ARG A 72 -1.90 -4.47 -15.16
N TYR A 73 -2.48 -4.10 -14.01
CA TYR A 73 -1.89 -3.10 -13.13
C TYR A 73 -0.59 -3.59 -12.46
N ARG A 74 -0.50 -4.87 -12.06
CA ARG A 74 0.76 -5.47 -11.57
C ARG A 74 1.84 -5.48 -12.66
N HIS A 75 1.47 -5.86 -13.89
CA HIS A 75 2.37 -5.80 -15.06
C HIS A 75 2.94 -4.40 -15.30
N ARG A 76 2.12 -3.35 -15.12
CA ARG A 76 2.63 -1.97 -15.18
C ARG A 76 3.64 -1.68 -14.06
N ILE A 77 3.38 -2.10 -12.83
CA ILE A 77 4.35 -1.88 -11.73
C ILE A 77 5.69 -2.58 -12.05
N TRP A 78 5.64 -3.84 -12.48
CA TRP A 78 6.85 -4.58 -12.88
C TRP A 78 7.57 -3.96 -14.08
N SER A 79 6.85 -3.40 -15.06
CA SER A 79 7.49 -2.75 -16.21
C SER A 79 8.23 -1.47 -15.84
N TYR A 80 7.98 -0.91 -14.65
CA TYR A 80 8.75 0.19 -14.07
C TYR A 80 9.84 -0.29 -13.10
N GLY A 81 10.10 -1.60 -13.03
CA GLY A 81 11.19 -2.20 -12.24
C GLY A 81 10.88 -2.36 -10.75
N LEU A 82 9.68 -1.97 -10.29
CA LEU A 82 9.26 -2.16 -8.91
C LEU A 82 8.70 -3.58 -8.72
N GLY A 83 8.88 -4.14 -7.53
CA GLY A 83 8.16 -5.32 -7.09
C GLY A 83 6.70 -5.01 -6.76
N VAL A 84 5.88 -6.05 -6.66
CA VAL A 84 4.48 -5.95 -6.20
C VAL A 84 4.37 -6.59 -4.81
N ALA A 85 3.90 -5.81 -3.83
CA ALA A 85 3.40 -6.36 -2.58
C ALA A 85 1.88 -6.58 -2.71
N ASP A 86 1.45 -7.84 -2.82
CA ASP A 86 0.05 -8.19 -3.14
C ASP A 86 -0.72 -8.74 -1.94
N ALA A 87 -2.06 -8.70 -2.05
CA ALA A 87 -2.99 -9.14 -1.01
C ALA A 87 -2.73 -8.51 0.39
N MET A 88 -2.16 -7.30 0.39
CA MET A 88 -1.87 -6.46 1.56
C MET A 88 -3.04 -5.50 1.86
N ASP A 89 -2.89 -4.63 2.85
CA ASP A 89 -3.92 -3.63 3.22
C ASP A 89 -4.39 -2.76 2.03
N THR A 90 -3.49 -2.37 1.11
CA THR A 90 -3.87 -1.59 -0.09
C THR A 90 -4.78 -2.35 -1.05
N ALA A 91 -4.69 -3.69 -1.08
CA ALA A 91 -5.61 -4.57 -1.79
C ALA A 91 -6.97 -4.72 -1.05
N GLN A 92 -7.22 -3.92 -0.01
CA GLN A 92 -8.40 -3.95 0.85
C GLN A 92 -8.49 -5.21 1.74
N ARG A 93 -7.36 -5.84 2.05
CA ARG A 93 -7.31 -7.03 2.90
C ARG A 93 -7.83 -6.72 4.31
N GLY A 94 -8.80 -7.50 4.80
CA GLY A 94 -9.48 -7.23 6.07
C GLY A 94 -10.45 -6.03 6.04
N MET A 95 -10.64 -5.38 4.90
CA MET A 95 -11.56 -4.25 4.70
C MET A 95 -12.26 -4.34 3.33
N GLY A 96 -12.67 -5.55 2.94
CA GLY A 96 -13.43 -5.80 1.71
C GLY A 96 -12.94 -7.03 0.95
N LEU A 97 -11.63 -7.22 0.81
CA LEU A 97 -11.07 -8.41 0.19
C LEU A 97 -11.00 -9.55 1.22
N ASP A 98 -11.87 -10.54 1.06
CA ASP A 98 -11.91 -11.75 1.88
C ASP A 98 -10.74 -12.72 1.58
N TRP A 99 -10.49 -13.65 2.49
CA TRP A 99 -9.40 -14.62 2.34
C TRP A 99 -9.50 -15.45 1.05
N PRO A 100 -10.65 -16.05 0.68
CA PRO A 100 -10.77 -16.79 -0.58
C PRO A 100 -10.36 -15.98 -1.81
N ALA A 101 -10.80 -14.72 -1.93
CA ALA A 101 -10.42 -13.85 -3.03
C ALA A 101 -8.94 -13.44 -2.97
N ALA A 102 -8.40 -13.22 -1.77
CA ALA A 102 -6.98 -12.91 -1.58
C ALA A 102 -6.07 -14.10 -1.94
N ALA A 103 -6.43 -15.33 -1.58
CA ALA A 103 -5.69 -16.54 -1.94
C ALA A 103 -5.64 -16.71 -3.47
N GLU A 104 -6.76 -16.46 -4.17
CA GLU A 104 -6.80 -16.49 -5.63
C GLU A 104 -5.96 -15.36 -6.27
N LEU A 105 -6.00 -14.16 -5.69
CA LEU A 105 -5.14 -13.04 -6.10
C LEU A 105 -3.66 -13.40 -5.98
N ILE A 106 -3.24 -13.97 -4.84
CA ILE A 106 -1.87 -14.43 -4.59
C ILE A 106 -1.44 -15.42 -5.66
N ARG A 107 -2.25 -16.45 -5.92
CA ARG A 107 -1.96 -17.50 -6.90
C ARG A 107 -1.79 -16.93 -8.31
N ARG A 108 -2.70 -16.04 -8.73
CA ARG A 108 -2.66 -15.41 -10.07
C ARG A 108 -1.48 -14.46 -10.21
N SER A 109 -1.32 -13.52 -9.28
CA SER A 109 -0.23 -12.54 -9.32
C SER A 109 1.13 -13.20 -9.29
N ALA A 110 1.32 -14.27 -8.51
CA ALA A 110 2.59 -15.00 -8.50
C ALA A 110 2.87 -15.73 -9.82
N ALA A 111 1.84 -16.25 -10.50
CA ALA A 111 1.99 -16.84 -11.82
C ALA A 111 2.39 -15.80 -12.88
N GLU A 112 1.73 -14.63 -12.87
CA GLU A 112 2.08 -13.51 -13.75
C GLU A 112 3.49 -12.98 -13.47
N ALA A 113 3.86 -12.83 -12.20
CA ALA A 113 5.20 -12.40 -11.79
C ALA A 113 6.29 -13.31 -12.38
N ARG A 114 6.12 -14.64 -12.28
CA ARG A 114 7.04 -15.61 -12.90
C ARG A 114 7.15 -15.45 -14.41
N SER A 115 6.06 -15.14 -15.09
CA SER A 115 6.03 -15.03 -16.56
C SER A 115 6.88 -13.87 -17.09
N VAL A 116 7.10 -12.84 -16.27
CA VAL A 116 7.87 -11.64 -16.63
C VAL A 116 9.14 -11.44 -15.78
N GLY A 117 9.46 -12.39 -14.89
CA GLY A 117 10.56 -12.25 -13.94
C GLY A 117 10.34 -11.13 -12.90
N GLY A 118 9.09 -10.77 -12.63
CA GLY A 118 8.72 -9.73 -11.67
C GLY A 118 8.91 -10.17 -10.23
N ALA A 119 9.35 -9.25 -9.37
CA ALA A 119 9.42 -9.48 -7.93
C ALA A 119 8.03 -9.42 -7.29
N ILE A 120 7.72 -10.37 -6.41
CA ILE A 120 6.43 -10.44 -5.72
C ILE A 120 6.59 -10.91 -4.27
N ALA A 121 5.91 -10.19 -3.37
CA ALA A 121 5.75 -10.55 -1.97
C ALA A 121 4.26 -10.45 -1.61
N CYS A 122 3.73 -11.38 -0.81
CA CYS A 122 2.30 -11.48 -0.57
C CYS A 122 1.96 -11.58 0.93
N GLY A 123 0.87 -10.95 1.33
CA GLY A 123 0.39 -10.93 2.70
C GLY A 123 -0.20 -12.25 3.19
N ALA A 124 0.34 -12.78 4.28
CA ALA A 124 -0.22 -13.87 5.09
C ALA A 124 -0.60 -13.34 6.48
N GLY A 125 -1.87 -13.49 6.84
CA GLY A 125 -2.47 -13.00 8.08
C GLY A 125 -3.41 -14.02 8.70
N THR A 126 -4.46 -13.52 9.36
CA THR A 126 -5.50 -14.37 10.00
C THR A 126 -6.91 -13.83 9.74
N ASP A 127 -7.12 -13.15 8.62
CA ASP A 127 -8.37 -12.47 8.28
C ASP A 127 -9.53 -13.42 7.95
N GLN A 128 -9.28 -14.74 7.87
CA GLN A 128 -10.34 -15.76 7.84
C GLN A 128 -10.94 -16.03 9.23
N LEU A 129 -10.28 -15.60 10.31
CA LEU A 129 -10.85 -15.67 11.65
C LEU A 129 -11.73 -14.46 11.91
N ASP A 130 -12.89 -14.69 12.53
CA ASP A 130 -13.66 -13.63 13.17
C ASP A 130 -13.02 -13.32 14.54
N PRO A 131 -12.42 -12.14 14.74
CA PRO A 131 -11.80 -11.79 16.01
C PRO A 131 -12.80 -11.89 17.16
N SER A 132 -14.06 -11.50 16.97
CA SER A 132 -15.07 -11.52 18.04
C SER A 132 -15.41 -12.92 18.55
N ARG A 133 -15.17 -13.95 17.72
CA ARG A 133 -15.45 -15.36 18.02
C ARG A 133 -14.21 -16.19 18.32
N THR A 134 -13.02 -15.60 18.23
CA THR A 134 -11.79 -16.31 18.54
C THR A 134 -11.78 -16.67 20.04
N PRO A 135 -11.37 -17.87 20.48
CA PRO A 135 -11.23 -18.17 21.90
C PRO A 135 -10.12 -17.34 22.56
N GLU A 136 -10.15 -17.18 23.88
CA GLU A 136 -9.01 -16.60 24.62
C GLU A 136 -8.01 -17.68 25.04
N GLY A 137 -6.84 -17.26 25.52
CA GLY A 137 -5.80 -18.14 26.06
C GLY A 137 -5.22 -19.11 25.01
N ALA A 138 -4.74 -20.26 25.47
CA ALA A 138 -4.01 -21.22 24.63
C ALA A 138 -4.81 -21.71 23.41
N ALA A 139 -6.12 -21.92 23.55
CA ALA A 139 -6.98 -22.33 22.43
C ALA A 139 -7.05 -21.24 21.34
N GLY A 140 -7.11 -19.97 21.75
CA GLY A 140 -7.07 -18.84 20.83
C GLY A 140 -5.73 -18.71 20.10
N LEU A 141 -4.62 -18.81 20.83
CA LEU A 141 -3.28 -18.74 20.24
C LEU A 141 -3.06 -19.89 19.23
N ALA A 142 -3.53 -21.10 19.55
CA ALA A 142 -3.49 -22.23 18.62
C ALA A 142 -4.33 -21.99 17.36
N ALA A 143 -5.52 -21.40 17.48
CA ALA A 143 -6.36 -21.04 16.34
C ALA A 143 -5.69 -19.97 15.45
N VAL A 144 -5.07 -18.95 16.05
CA VAL A 144 -4.29 -17.92 15.35
C VAL A 144 -3.11 -18.55 14.60
N LEU A 145 -2.36 -19.45 15.23
CA LEU A 145 -1.25 -20.16 14.59
C LEU A 145 -1.72 -21.00 13.40
N ALA A 146 -2.82 -21.74 13.55
CA ALA A 146 -3.39 -22.53 12.47
C ALA A 146 -3.80 -21.64 11.28
N ALA A 147 -4.45 -20.51 11.56
CA ALA A 147 -4.87 -19.55 10.53
C ALA A 147 -3.67 -18.95 9.77
N TYR A 148 -2.60 -18.57 10.48
CA TYR A 148 -1.38 -18.10 9.84
C TYR A 148 -0.74 -19.18 8.97
N ARG A 149 -0.60 -20.42 9.47
CA ARG A 149 0.03 -21.52 8.73
C ARG A 149 -0.68 -21.81 7.41
N GLU A 150 -2.01 -21.83 7.40
CA GLU A 150 -2.81 -21.97 6.18
C GLU A 150 -2.45 -20.91 5.13
N GLN A 151 -2.39 -19.64 5.54
CA GLN A 151 -2.08 -18.56 4.59
C GLN A 151 -0.62 -18.54 4.16
N ILE A 152 0.30 -18.84 5.07
CA ILE A 152 1.74 -18.95 4.77
C ILE A 152 1.96 -20.07 3.75
N GLU A 153 1.31 -21.22 3.91
CA GLU A 153 1.39 -22.33 2.95
C GLU A 153 0.91 -21.90 1.56
N ALA A 154 -0.22 -21.20 1.48
CA ALA A 154 -0.74 -20.69 0.20
C ALA A 154 0.22 -19.68 -0.45
N VAL A 155 0.80 -18.75 0.32
CA VAL A 155 1.76 -17.78 -0.20
C VAL A 155 3.06 -18.46 -0.62
N ALA A 156 3.67 -19.27 0.24
CA ALA A 156 4.94 -19.95 -0.02
C ALA A 156 4.82 -20.94 -1.18
N GLY A 157 3.71 -21.68 -1.26
CA GLY A 157 3.37 -22.59 -2.36
C GLY A 157 3.15 -21.88 -3.69
N SER A 158 2.75 -20.62 -3.67
CA SER A 158 2.72 -19.78 -4.88
C SER A 158 4.10 -19.36 -5.36
N GLY A 159 5.15 -19.49 -4.53
CA GLY A 159 6.51 -19.07 -4.81
C GLY A 159 6.84 -17.64 -4.41
N ALA A 160 5.86 -16.83 -4.02
CA ALA A 160 6.05 -15.45 -3.54
C ALA A 160 6.74 -15.39 -2.17
N THR A 161 7.43 -14.27 -1.89
CA THR A 161 7.95 -14.00 -0.55
C THR A 161 6.78 -13.76 0.41
N VAL A 162 6.84 -14.36 1.60
CA VAL A 162 5.80 -14.20 2.63
C VAL A 162 5.99 -12.87 3.35
N ILE A 163 4.92 -12.06 3.40
CA ILE A 163 4.81 -10.92 4.31
C ILE A 163 3.88 -11.35 5.46
N LEU A 164 4.43 -11.53 6.67
CA LEU A 164 3.64 -11.82 7.86
C LEU A 164 2.91 -10.55 8.32
N MET A 165 1.63 -10.47 7.99
CA MET A 165 0.75 -9.37 8.35
C MET A 165 0.36 -9.43 9.82
N ALA A 166 0.11 -8.26 10.42
CA ALA A 166 -0.53 -8.18 11.73
C ALA A 166 -1.92 -8.84 11.74
N SER A 167 -2.27 -9.44 12.87
CA SER A 167 -3.50 -10.21 13.10
C SER A 167 -4.42 -9.50 14.09
N ARG A 168 -5.63 -9.13 13.64
CA ARG A 168 -6.69 -8.60 14.52
C ARG A 168 -7.10 -9.60 15.60
N ALA A 169 -7.13 -10.88 15.26
CA ALA A 169 -7.47 -11.94 16.22
C ALA A 169 -6.41 -12.01 17.33
N LEU A 170 -5.12 -11.96 16.97
CA LEU A 170 -4.02 -11.94 17.94
C LEU A 170 -4.04 -10.68 18.80
N ALA A 171 -4.21 -9.50 18.18
CA ALA A 171 -4.28 -8.22 18.89
C ALA A 171 -5.32 -8.24 20.02
N ARG A 172 -6.46 -8.88 19.77
CA ARG A 172 -7.56 -8.98 20.73
C ARG A 172 -7.29 -9.97 21.87
N ILE A 173 -6.62 -11.08 21.61
CA ILE A 173 -6.49 -12.19 22.58
C ILE A 173 -5.16 -12.23 23.32
N ALA A 174 -4.10 -11.67 22.75
CA ALA A 174 -2.79 -11.63 23.40
C ALA A 174 -2.87 -10.83 24.70
N ARG A 175 -2.22 -11.32 25.75
CA ARG A 175 -2.19 -10.70 27.08
C ARG A 175 -0.82 -10.13 27.42
N SER A 176 0.23 -10.50 26.68
CA SER A 176 1.56 -9.94 26.86
C SER A 176 2.41 -10.04 25.60
N ALA A 177 3.59 -9.42 25.62
CA ALA A 177 4.59 -9.53 24.56
C ALA A 177 5.07 -10.98 24.34
N GLU A 178 5.02 -11.82 25.38
CA GLU A 178 5.39 -13.25 25.31
C GLU A 178 4.42 -14.04 24.44
N ASP A 179 3.12 -13.70 24.41
CA ASP A 179 2.17 -14.34 23.50
C ASP A 179 2.52 -14.03 22.03
N TYR A 180 2.91 -12.80 21.73
CA TYR A 180 3.41 -12.42 20.40
C TYR A 180 4.70 -13.17 20.07
N ALA A 181 5.64 -13.24 21.00
CA ALA A 181 6.90 -13.97 20.81
C ALA A 181 6.66 -15.47 20.58
N HIS A 182 5.70 -16.08 21.29
CA HIS A 182 5.31 -17.47 21.08
C HIS A 182 4.73 -17.69 19.67
N VAL A 183 3.79 -16.85 19.25
CA VAL A 183 3.14 -16.99 17.94
C VAL A 183 4.15 -16.74 16.81
N TYR A 184 4.79 -15.57 16.79
CA TYR A 184 5.72 -15.23 15.72
C TYR A 184 6.97 -16.12 15.71
N GLY A 185 7.50 -16.48 16.89
CA GLY A 185 8.64 -17.39 16.97
C GLY A 185 8.33 -18.78 16.42
N SER A 186 7.12 -19.29 16.65
CA SER A 186 6.66 -20.56 16.05
C SER A 186 6.56 -20.47 14.52
N LEU A 187 5.95 -19.39 14.01
CA LEU A 187 5.82 -19.18 12.55
C LEU A 187 7.19 -19.02 11.86
N LEU A 188 8.11 -18.28 12.48
CA LEU A 188 9.46 -18.06 11.96
C LEU A 188 10.31 -19.34 11.99
N ALA A 189 10.15 -20.17 13.02
CA ALA A 189 10.81 -21.48 13.08
C ALA A 189 10.33 -22.40 11.95
N ASP A 190 9.03 -22.39 11.64
CA ASP A 190 8.39 -23.20 10.61
C ASP A 190 8.67 -22.69 9.17
N ALA A 191 9.01 -21.41 8.99
CA ALA A 191 9.16 -20.81 7.67
C ALA A 191 10.37 -21.38 6.89
N ASP A 192 10.14 -21.90 5.68
CA ASP A 192 11.20 -22.48 4.84
C ASP A 192 12.20 -21.43 4.30
N ARG A 193 11.72 -20.19 4.10
CA ARG A 193 12.48 -19.06 3.56
C ARG A 193 12.33 -17.85 4.47
N PRO A 194 13.29 -16.90 4.46
CA PRO A 194 13.14 -15.64 5.16
C PRO A 194 11.86 -14.92 4.77
N VAL A 195 11.18 -14.32 5.75
CA VAL A 195 9.91 -13.60 5.57
C VAL A 195 10.09 -12.10 5.84
N ILE A 196 9.12 -11.30 5.41
CA ILE A 196 9.02 -9.89 5.78
C ILE A 196 8.01 -9.76 6.92
N LEU A 197 8.41 -9.22 8.07
CA LEU A 197 7.46 -8.92 9.16
C LEU A 197 6.77 -7.59 8.88
N HIS A 198 5.46 -7.48 9.10
CA HIS A 198 4.71 -6.25 8.89
C HIS A 198 4.09 -5.73 10.18
N TRP A 199 4.58 -4.58 10.65
CA TRP A 199 3.98 -3.83 11.74
C TRP A 199 3.08 -2.72 11.17
N LEU A 200 1.77 -2.97 11.20
CA LEU A 200 0.74 -2.02 10.79
C LEU A 200 0.21 -1.24 12.01
N GLY A 201 0.27 0.08 11.98
CA GLY A 201 -0.21 0.93 13.06
C GLY A 201 -1.73 1.12 13.10
N ALA A 202 -2.25 1.55 14.25
CA ALA A 202 -3.68 1.69 14.52
C ALA A 202 -4.39 2.75 13.65
N MET A 203 -3.66 3.70 13.04
CA MET A 203 -4.21 4.66 12.08
C MET A 203 -4.70 4.01 10.78
N PHE A 204 -4.09 2.87 10.40
CA PHE A 204 -4.50 2.06 9.26
C PHE A 204 -5.55 1.00 9.64
N ASP A 205 -5.47 0.50 10.87
CA ASP A 205 -6.42 -0.48 11.39
C ASP A 205 -6.58 -0.34 12.91
N PRO A 206 -7.65 0.32 13.39
CA PRO A 206 -7.85 0.56 14.82
C PRO A 206 -7.92 -0.73 15.66
N ALA A 207 -8.25 -1.88 15.06
CA ALA A 207 -8.29 -3.17 15.75
C ALA A 207 -6.89 -3.73 16.09
N LEU A 208 -5.82 -3.07 15.64
CA LEU A 208 -4.44 -3.41 15.93
C LEU A 208 -3.80 -2.52 17.01
N ALA A 209 -4.59 -1.73 17.75
CA ALA A 209 -4.08 -0.98 18.91
C ALA A 209 -3.37 -1.92 19.90
N GLY A 210 -2.25 -1.45 20.47
CA GLY A 210 -1.43 -2.24 21.40
C GLY A 210 -0.68 -3.42 20.77
N TYR A 211 -0.53 -3.48 19.44
CA TYR A 211 0.20 -4.55 18.78
C TYR A 211 1.62 -4.70 19.35
N TRP A 212 2.09 -5.94 19.50
CA TRP A 212 3.30 -6.32 20.26
C TRP A 212 3.21 -6.22 21.79
N GLY A 213 2.02 -5.97 22.33
CA GLY A 213 1.71 -6.12 23.75
C GLY A 213 1.81 -4.83 24.58
N SER A 214 1.94 -3.67 23.95
CA SER A 214 1.93 -2.37 24.63
C SER A 214 1.44 -1.24 23.71
N ASP A 215 0.74 -0.26 24.27
CA ASP A 215 0.44 1.01 23.59
C ASP A 215 1.62 1.98 23.62
N ASP A 216 2.63 1.71 24.45
CA ASP A 216 3.91 2.42 24.42
C ASP A 216 4.76 1.87 23.26
N VAL A 217 4.97 2.72 22.25
CA VAL A 217 5.70 2.38 21.03
C VAL A 217 7.11 1.90 21.33
N GLU A 218 7.82 2.46 22.31
CA GLU A 218 9.20 2.04 22.63
C GLU A 218 9.21 0.64 23.29
N GLN A 219 8.22 0.33 24.14
CA GLN A 219 8.07 -1.01 24.70
C GLN A 219 7.68 -2.04 23.63
N ALA A 220 6.74 -1.70 22.76
CA ALA A 220 6.34 -2.53 21.62
C ALA A 220 7.55 -2.78 20.68
N THR A 221 8.38 -1.77 20.45
CA THR A 221 9.60 -1.87 19.64
C THR A 221 10.62 -2.80 20.26
N SER A 222 10.83 -2.71 21.57
CA SER A 222 11.71 -3.64 22.29
C SER A 222 11.21 -5.09 22.17
N ALA A 223 9.90 -5.33 22.30
CA ALA A 223 9.32 -6.65 22.09
C ALA A 223 9.50 -7.15 20.66
N PHE A 224 9.27 -6.29 19.66
CA PHE A 224 9.42 -6.61 18.25
C PHE A 224 10.88 -6.95 17.88
N LEU A 225 11.84 -6.14 18.34
CA LEU A 225 13.27 -6.38 18.13
C LEU A 225 13.74 -7.69 18.76
N ARG A 226 13.25 -8.05 19.96
CA ARG A 226 13.57 -9.35 20.58
C ARG A 226 13.16 -10.55 19.71
N ILE A 227 12.01 -10.47 19.03
CA ILE A 227 11.55 -11.53 18.11
C ILE A 227 12.49 -11.62 16.90
N ILE A 228 12.84 -10.47 16.30
CA ILE A 228 13.75 -10.42 15.16
C ILE A 228 15.13 -10.98 15.56
N ASP A 229 15.65 -10.59 16.72
CA ASP A 229 16.93 -11.05 17.24
C ASP A 229 17.00 -12.55 17.48
N ALA A 230 15.91 -13.15 17.96
CA ALA A 230 15.82 -14.60 18.17
C ALA A 230 15.76 -15.38 16.85
N HIS A 231 15.35 -14.76 15.75
CA HIS A 231 15.04 -15.42 14.48
C HIS A 231 15.67 -14.73 13.26
N ARG A 232 16.83 -14.07 13.42
CA ARG A 232 17.47 -13.22 12.39
C ARG A 232 17.55 -13.88 11.00
N ALA A 233 17.96 -15.15 10.95
CA ALA A 233 18.11 -15.89 9.69
C ALA A 233 16.77 -16.18 8.98
N LYS A 234 15.64 -15.98 9.64
CA LYS A 234 14.28 -16.19 9.12
C LYS A 234 13.57 -14.87 8.79
N VAL A 235 14.20 -13.73 9.01
CA VAL A 235 13.63 -12.40 8.74
C VAL A 235 14.47 -11.73 7.65
N GLU A 236 13.90 -11.60 6.45
CA GLU A 236 14.52 -10.86 5.35
C GLU A 236 14.50 -9.36 5.64
N GLY A 237 13.39 -8.89 6.22
CA GLY A 237 13.20 -7.50 6.54
C GLY A 237 11.92 -7.25 7.32
N VAL A 238 11.71 -6.01 7.67
CA VAL A 238 10.51 -5.55 8.37
C VAL A 238 9.93 -4.35 7.66
N LYS A 239 8.61 -4.35 7.48
CA LYS A 239 7.83 -3.18 7.06
C LYS A 239 7.19 -2.55 8.28
N VAL A 240 7.40 -1.25 8.48
CA VAL A 240 6.77 -0.50 9.58
C VAL A 240 5.93 0.64 9.04
N SER A 241 4.65 0.64 9.39
CA SER A 241 3.64 1.62 8.96
C SER A 241 3.06 2.35 10.17
N LEU A 242 3.89 3.18 10.80
CA LEU A 242 3.52 4.01 11.96
C LEU A 242 3.44 5.52 11.64
N LEU A 243 3.83 5.92 10.42
CA LEU A 243 3.88 7.34 9.98
C LEU A 243 4.74 8.24 10.89
N ASP A 244 5.80 7.67 11.46
CA ASP A 244 6.78 8.35 12.31
C ASP A 244 8.20 8.07 11.81
N ALA A 245 8.74 9.01 11.03
CA ALA A 245 10.07 8.92 10.45
C ALA A 245 11.18 8.85 11.50
N ALA A 246 11.04 9.56 12.63
CA ALA A 246 12.06 9.55 13.68
C ALA A 246 12.12 8.18 14.37
N HIS A 247 10.96 7.58 14.60
CA HIS A 247 10.86 6.21 15.09
C HIS A 247 11.48 5.22 14.10
N GLU A 248 11.14 5.33 12.81
CA GLU A 248 11.68 4.45 11.76
C GLU A 248 13.22 4.52 11.71
N ILE A 249 13.81 5.72 11.78
CA ILE A 249 15.27 5.89 11.77
C ILE A 249 15.92 5.20 12.97
N ARG A 250 15.34 5.33 14.17
CA ARG A 250 15.84 4.63 15.38
C ARG A 250 15.74 3.12 15.22
N LEU A 251 14.61 2.63 14.72
CA LEU A 251 14.40 1.20 14.48
C LEU A 251 15.42 0.65 13.48
N ARG A 252 15.62 1.33 12.34
CA ARG A 252 16.59 0.93 11.31
C ARG A 252 17.99 0.74 11.89
N ALA A 253 18.42 1.66 12.75
CA ALA A 253 19.74 1.61 13.38
C ALA A 253 19.88 0.47 14.41
N ALA A 254 18.75 -0.02 14.94
CA ALA A 254 18.71 -1.12 15.90
C ALA A 254 18.52 -2.51 15.26
N LEU A 255 18.19 -2.57 13.97
CA LEU A 255 17.99 -3.85 13.28
C LEU A 255 19.30 -4.65 13.17
N PRO A 256 19.26 -5.98 13.28
CA PRO A 256 20.42 -6.82 13.04
C PRO A 256 20.94 -6.70 11.61
N GLU A 257 22.25 -6.87 11.44
CA GLU A 257 22.86 -6.91 10.12
C GLU A 257 22.17 -7.94 9.21
N GLY A 258 21.89 -7.54 7.97
CA GLY A 258 21.20 -8.37 6.98
C GLY A 258 19.67 -8.27 7.01
N VAL A 259 19.07 -7.69 8.05
CA VAL A 259 17.61 -7.44 8.12
C VAL A 259 17.30 -6.08 7.50
N ARG A 260 16.55 -6.08 6.39
CA ARG A 260 16.13 -4.85 5.71
C ARG A 260 15.06 -4.11 6.51
N LEU A 261 15.09 -2.78 6.46
CA LEU A 261 13.93 -1.97 6.80
C LEU A 261 13.25 -1.53 5.52
N TYR A 262 12.02 -1.98 5.31
CA TYR A 262 11.12 -1.47 4.28
C TYR A 262 10.29 -0.35 4.89
N THR A 263 10.47 0.90 4.44
CA THR A 263 9.58 1.97 4.89
C THR A 263 8.15 1.67 4.45
N GLY A 264 7.23 1.77 5.41
CA GLY A 264 5.79 1.78 5.21
C GLY A 264 5.20 3.15 5.55
N ASP A 265 6.03 4.20 5.58
CA ASP A 265 5.66 5.57 5.88
C ASP A 265 5.36 6.34 4.59
N ASP A 266 4.07 6.38 4.23
CA ASP A 266 3.58 7.07 3.04
C ASP A 266 3.59 8.63 3.17
N PHE A 267 3.98 9.18 4.34
CA PHE A 267 4.14 10.63 4.57
C PHE A 267 5.58 11.11 4.34
N ASN A 268 6.55 10.27 4.73
CA ASN A 268 7.97 10.64 4.84
C ASN A 268 8.89 9.79 3.95
N TYR A 269 8.33 8.98 3.04
CA TYR A 269 9.09 8.18 2.10
C TYR A 269 10.21 8.93 1.33
N PRO A 270 10.12 10.23 0.95
CA PRO A 270 11.22 10.86 0.22
C PRO A 270 12.53 10.87 1.02
N GLU A 271 12.47 11.22 2.31
CA GLU A 271 13.67 11.23 3.16
C GLU A 271 14.11 9.85 3.60
N LEU A 272 13.17 8.92 3.81
CA LEU A 272 13.47 7.58 4.28
C LEU A 272 14.09 6.70 3.18
N VAL A 273 13.55 6.79 1.96
CA VAL A 273 14.04 6.05 0.78
C VAL A 273 15.36 6.63 0.29
N VAL A 274 15.49 7.95 0.12
CA VAL A 274 16.79 8.53 -0.25
C VAL A 274 17.81 8.26 0.87
N GLY A 275 17.37 8.37 2.13
CA GLY A 275 18.19 8.14 3.29
C GLY A 275 19.22 9.25 3.52
N ASP A 276 20.20 8.94 4.34
CA ASP A 276 21.44 9.70 4.45
C ASP A 276 22.60 8.86 3.88
N ARG A 277 23.76 9.47 3.66
CA ARG A 277 24.95 8.78 3.12
C ARG A 277 25.42 7.57 3.95
N LYS A 278 24.87 7.35 5.15
CA LYS A 278 25.21 6.23 6.04
C LYS A 278 24.15 5.14 6.01
N ALA A 279 22.87 5.49 5.90
CA ALA A 279 21.76 4.55 5.97
C ALA A 279 20.52 5.02 5.22
N HIS A 280 19.79 4.07 4.65
CA HIS A 280 18.53 4.28 3.94
C HIS A 280 17.55 3.15 4.27
N SER A 281 16.27 3.38 4.03
CA SER A 281 15.25 2.34 4.06
C SER A 281 15.00 1.86 2.62
N ASP A 282 14.78 0.57 2.44
CA ASP A 282 14.09 0.02 1.27
C ASP A 282 12.61 0.43 1.31
N ALA A 283 11.80 0.07 0.32
CA ALA A 283 10.41 0.54 0.23
C ALA A 283 9.39 -0.59 0.09
N LEU A 284 8.31 -0.54 0.89
CA LEU A 284 7.10 -1.33 0.68
C LEU A 284 5.90 -0.42 0.97
N LEU A 285 5.49 0.36 -0.02
CA LEU A 285 4.63 1.53 0.16
C LEU A 285 3.31 1.42 -0.61
N GLY A 286 2.23 1.92 -0.01
CA GLY A 286 0.95 2.07 -0.71
C GLY A 286 1.00 3.20 -1.72
N ILE A 287 1.64 4.33 -1.37
CA ILE A 287 1.79 5.47 -2.28
C ILE A 287 2.56 5.10 -3.54
N PHE A 288 3.49 4.14 -3.49
CA PHE A 288 4.21 3.65 -4.67
C PHE A 288 3.30 2.96 -5.70
N ALA A 289 2.11 2.47 -5.33
CA ALA A 289 1.12 2.05 -6.32
C ALA A 289 0.55 3.26 -7.10
N ALA A 290 0.38 4.41 -6.45
CA ALA A 290 -0.07 5.62 -7.13
C ALA A 290 1.05 6.32 -7.92
N ILE A 291 2.30 6.23 -7.44
CA ILE A 291 3.45 7.00 -7.97
C ILE A 291 4.55 6.14 -8.60
N TYR A 292 4.28 4.87 -8.95
CA TYR A 292 5.30 3.94 -9.48
C TYR A 292 6.21 4.53 -10.58
N PRO A 293 5.75 5.40 -11.52
CA PRO A 293 6.65 5.99 -12.51
C PRO A 293 7.68 6.93 -11.88
N ALA A 294 7.24 7.78 -10.94
CA ALA A 294 8.12 8.70 -10.21
C ALA A 294 9.07 7.95 -9.27
N ALA A 295 8.56 6.94 -8.54
CA ALA A 295 9.39 6.10 -7.67
C ALA A 295 10.48 5.37 -8.46
N SER A 296 10.12 4.81 -9.63
CA SER A 296 11.09 4.17 -10.53
C SER A 296 12.18 5.14 -10.98
N LEU A 297 11.80 6.31 -11.48
CA LEU A 297 12.76 7.29 -11.96
C LEU A 297 13.68 7.81 -10.83
N ALA A 298 13.14 7.99 -9.63
CA ALA A 298 13.94 8.37 -8.47
C ALA A 298 14.98 7.31 -8.12
N ILE A 299 14.62 6.02 -8.15
CA ILE A 299 15.58 4.94 -7.88
C ILE A 299 16.61 4.81 -9.01
N GLN A 300 16.22 5.06 -10.27
CA GLN A 300 17.17 5.15 -11.39
C GLN A 300 18.20 6.28 -11.19
N ALA A 301 17.79 7.43 -10.64
CA ALA A 301 18.70 8.50 -10.27
C ALA A 301 19.65 8.08 -9.12
N LEU A 302 19.15 7.38 -8.10
CA LEU A 302 20.00 6.80 -7.04
C LEU A 302 21.02 5.80 -7.61
N ASP A 303 20.61 4.95 -8.56
CA ASP A 303 21.48 4.00 -9.26
C ASP A 303 22.62 4.67 -10.04
N ALA A 304 22.43 5.93 -10.43
CA ALA A 304 23.41 6.79 -11.09
C ALA A 304 24.21 7.68 -10.11
N GLY A 305 23.94 7.59 -8.81
CA GLY A 305 24.60 8.41 -7.78
C GLY A 305 24.09 9.85 -7.69
N ASP A 306 22.90 10.14 -8.23
CA ASP A 306 22.28 11.47 -8.21
C ASP A 306 21.17 11.56 -7.15
N ASP A 307 21.60 11.62 -5.89
CA ASP A 307 20.71 11.73 -4.73
C ASP A 307 19.84 13.01 -4.78
N VAL A 308 20.34 14.08 -5.39
CA VAL A 308 19.65 15.38 -5.49
C VAL A 308 18.44 15.26 -6.42
N THR A 309 18.63 14.68 -7.61
CA THR A 309 17.53 14.45 -8.54
C THR A 309 16.54 13.44 -7.99
N ALA A 310 17.02 12.35 -7.38
CA ALA A 310 16.15 11.36 -6.74
C ALA A 310 15.26 12.00 -5.66
N ARG A 311 15.85 12.84 -4.80
CA ARG A 311 15.12 13.55 -3.75
C ARG A 311 14.10 14.53 -4.33
N ALA A 312 14.49 15.33 -5.33
CA ALA A 312 13.59 16.29 -5.96
C ALA A 312 12.36 15.61 -6.61
N ILE A 313 12.53 14.45 -7.23
CA ILE A 313 11.42 13.68 -7.82
C ILE A 313 10.45 13.23 -6.73
N LEU A 314 10.94 12.60 -5.66
CA LEU A 314 10.08 12.10 -4.59
C LEU A 314 9.41 13.24 -3.80
N ASP A 315 10.13 14.32 -3.51
CA ASP A 315 9.56 15.51 -2.84
C ASP A 315 8.43 16.12 -3.67
N GLY A 316 8.53 16.11 -5.00
CA GLY A 316 7.47 16.55 -5.92
C GLY A 316 6.16 15.76 -5.80
N THR A 317 6.21 14.55 -5.23
CA THR A 317 5.04 13.68 -5.01
C THR A 317 4.54 13.69 -3.55
N GLN A 318 5.28 14.30 -2.63
CA GLN A 318 5.02 14.18 -1.19
C GLN A 318 3.68 14.78 -0.77
N ALA A 319 3.31 15.93 -1.34
CA ALA A 319 2.03 16.57 -1.04
C ALA A 319 0.84 15.66 -1.43
N LEU A 320 0.91 15.01 -2.59
CA LEU A 320 -0.07 14.02 -3.02
C LEU A 320 -0.12 12.83 -2.05
N GLY A 321 1.05 12.31 -1.65
CA GLY A 321 1.14 11.21 -0.68
C GLY A 321 0.46 11.53 0.65
N ARG A 322 0.82 12.66 1.26
CA ARG A 322 0.23 13.13 2.52
C ARG A 322 -1.29 13.33 2.41
N HIS A 323 -1.76 13.87 1.28
CA HIS A 323 -3.19 14.08 1.04
C HIS A 323 -3.97 12.78 0.87
N ILE A 324 -3.44 11.81 0.12
CA ILE A 324 -4.08 10.50 -0.05
C ILE A 324 -4.22 9.79 1.30
N PHE A 325 -3.19 9.89 2.15
CA PHE A 325 -3.11 9.20 3.44
C PHE A 325 -3.58 10.02 4.65
N GLU A 326 -4.19 11.20 4.42
CA GLU A 326 -4.68 12.04 5.51
C GLU A 326 -5.74 11.33 6.37
N ALA A 327 -5.92 11.79 7.62
CA ALA A 327 -6.93 11.22 8.51
C ALA A 327 -8.35 11.36 7.94
N PRO A 328 -9.23 10.35 8.08
CA PRO A 328 -8.96 8.98 8.55
C PRO A 328 -8.13 8.15 7.55
N THR A 329 -6.92 7.75 7.96
CA THR A 329 -5.90 7.20 7.06
C THR A 329 -6.34 5.91 6.38
N TYR A 330 -7.08 5.03 7.05
CA TYR A 330 -7.52 3.75 6.49
C TYR A 330 -8.36 3.83 5.19
N TYR A 331 -8.84 5.02 4.79
CA TYR A 331 -9.47 5.26 3.48
C TYR A 331 -8.50 5.74 2.38
N TYR A 332 -7.18 5.71 2.58
CA TYR A 332 -6.20 6.07 1.54
C TYR A 332 -6.36 5.27 0.24
N LYS A 333 -6.83 4.03 0.37
CA LYS A 333 -7.16 3.09 -0.72
C LYS A 333 -8.10 3.73 -1.75
N THR A 334 -9.03 4.58 -1.30
CA THR A 334 -9.95 5.34 -2.15
C THR A 334 -9.20 6.32 -3.05
N GLY A 335 -8.20 7.02 -2.52
CA GLY A 335 -7.36 7.93 -3.31
C GLY A 335 -6.51 7.20 -4.34
N ILE A 336 -5.93 6.05 -3.99
CA ILE A 336 -5.17 5.21 -4.93
C ILE A 336 -6.06 4.71 -6.06
N ALA A 337 -7.24 4.16 -5.75
CA ALA A 337 -8.20 3.72 -6.75
C ALA A 337 -8.74 4.88 -7.61
N PHE A 338 -8.91 6.07 -7.02
CA PHE A 338 -9.33 7.25 -7.77
C PHE A 338 -8.27 7.68 -8.78
N LEU A 339 -6.99 7.73 -8.40
CA LEU A 339 -5.90 8.03 -9.35
C LEU A 339 -5.74 6.94 -10.40
N SER A 340 -5.89 5.67 -10.01
CA SER A 340 -5.95 4.53 -10.93
C SER A 340 -7.05 4.71 -11.98
N TRP A 341 -8.22 5.18 -11.57
CA TRP A 341 -9.30 5.55 -12.47
C TRP A 341 -8.96 6.78 -13.31
N LEU A 342 -8.45 7.88 -12.77
CA LEU A 342 -8.09 9.05 -13.58
C LEU A 342 -7.11 8.69 -14.71
N ASN A 343 -6.18 7.76 -14.46
CA ASN A 343 -5.18 7.27 -15.40
C ASN A 343 -5.63 6.09 -16.28
N GLY A 344 -6.93 5.73 -16.27
CA GLY A 344 -7.50 4.75 -17.20
C GLY A 344 -7.20 3.28 -16.88
N HIS A 345 -6.69 2.98 -15.68
CA HIS A 345 -6.36 1.61 -15.30
C HIS A 345 -7.60 0.77 -14.97
N GLN A 346 -8.63 1.41 -14.42
CA GLN A 346 -9.95 0.84 -14.15
C GLN A 346 -11.03 1.55 -14.96
N ALA A 347 -12.07 0.82 -15.37
CA ALA A 347 -13.14 1.36 -16.21
C ALA A 347 -14.07 2.32 -15.44
N ALA A 348 -14.42 1.98 -14.20
CA ALA A 348 -15.29 2.75 -13.31
C ALA A 348 -14.56 3.12 -12.02
N PHE A 349 -14.96 4.23 -11.37
CA PHE A 349 -14.54 4.53 -10.01
C PHE A 349 -15.39 3.73 -9.02
N SER A 350 -15.10 2.44 -8.92
CA SER A 350 -15.69 1.50 -7.98
C SER A 350 -14.57 0.80 -7.20
N MET A 351 -14.93 0.29 -6.03
CA MET A 351 -14.02 -0.46 -5.15
C MET A 351 -14.79 -1.58 -4.48
N VAL A 352 -14.09 -2.65 -4.10
CA VAL A 352 -14.66 -3.73 -3.29
C VAL A 352 -15.26 -3.13 -2.01
N GLY A 353 -16.38 -3.68 -1.53
CA GLY A 353 -17.01 -3.20 -0.29
C GLY A 353 -17.54 -1.77 -0.34
N GLY A 354 -17.71 -1.18 -1.52
CA GLY A 354 -18.26 0.18 -1.67
C GLY A 354 -17.32 1.29 -1.25
N LEU A 355 -16.02 1.01 -1.07
CA LEU A 355 -15.06 1.98 -0.51
C LEU A 355 -14.71 3.17 -1.41
N HIS A 356 -15.28 3.26 -2.61
CA HIS A 356 -15.16 4.45 -3.46
C HIS A 356 -15.76 5.71 -2.79
N ALA A 357 -16.69 5.52 -1.84
CA ALA A 357 -17.26 6.59 -1.02
C ALA A 357 -16.44 6.94 0.24
N GLY A 358 -15.26 6.35 0.43
CA GLY A 358 -14.42 6.57 1.63
C GLY A 358 -13.82 7.98 1.75
N ARG A 359 -13.91 8.79 0.70
CA ARG A 359 -13.42 10.17 0.65
C ARG A 359 -14.47 11.11 0.07
N SER A 360 -14.46 12.35 0.53
CA SER A 360 -15.39 13.38 0.07
C SER A 360 -15.07 13.87 -1.36
N VAL A 361 -16.05 14.52 -1.99
CA VAL A 361 -15.85 15.15 -3.31
C VAL A 361 -14.68 16.14 -3.27
N LEU A 362 -14.62 17.00 -2.26
CA LEU A 362 -13.55 18.00 -2.11
C LEU A 362 -12.17 17.34 -1.91
N HIS A 363 -12.10 16.22 -1.20
CA HIS A 363 -10.86 15.45 -1.06
C HIS A 363 -10.37 14.94 -2.42
N LEU A 364 -11.26 14.34 -3.22
CA LEU A 364 -10.91 13.80 -4.53
C LEU A 364 -10.58 14.91 -5.55
N VAL A 365 -11.22 16.08 -5.42
CA VAL A 365 -10.87 17.27 -6.21
C VAL A 365 -9.46 17.76 -5.88
N GLU A 366 -9.10 17.82 -4.60
CA GLU A 366 -7.74 18.22 -4.21
C GLU A 366 -6.70 17.19 -4.60
N LEU A 367 -7.04 15.89 -4.50
CA LEU A 367 -6.19 14.81 -5.02
C LEU A 367 -5.91 15.02 -6.51
N PHE A 368 -6.92 15.34 -7.31
CA PHE A 368 -6.75 15.64 -8.73
C PHE A 368 -5.79 16.82 -8.96
N ARG A 369 -5.90 17.92 -8.19
CA ARG A 369 -4.97 19.06 -8.27
C ARG A 369 -3.53 18.65 -7.92
N LEU A 370 -3.36 17.86 -6.87
CA LEU A 370 -2.04 17.41 -6.42
C LEU A 370 -1.42 16.38 -7.38
N ALA A 371 -2.23 15.53 -8.00
CA ALA A 371 -1.78 14.59 -9.02
C ALA A 371 -1.32 15.32 -10.29
N ASP A 372 -2.02 16.37 -10.71
CA ASP A 372 -1.58 17.26 -11.79
C ASP A 372 -0.29 18.02 -11.40
N ALA A 373 -0.22 18.56 -10.19
CA ALA A 373 0.97 19.26 -9.70
C ALA A 373 2.21 18.36 -9.69
N ALA A 374 2.04 17.08 -9.33
CA ALA A 374 3.06 16.03 -9.35
C ALA A 374 3.29 15.41 -10.75
N GLU A 375 2.59 15.87 -11.79
CA GLU A 375 2.71 15.41 -13.18
C GLU A 375 2.42 13.90 -13.35
N LEU A 376 1.49 13.38 -12.54
CA LEU A 376 1.09 11.96 -12.49
C LEU A 376 -0.23 11.67 -13.21
N LEU A 377 -0.79 12.66 -13.93
CA LEU A 377 -1.88 12.45 -14.87
C LEU A 377 -1.29 12.09 -16.23
N ALA A 378 -1.29 10.79 -16.57
CA ALA A 378 -0.61 10.25 -17.74
C ALA A 378 -1.18 10.80 -19.07
N ASP A 379 -2.50 11.02 -19.09
CA ASP A 379 -3.21 11.70 -20.18
C ASP A 379 -4.09 12.80 -19.54
N PRO A 380 -3.61 14.05 -19.50
CA PRO A 380 -4.33 15.16 -18.87
C PRO A 380 -5.73 15.40 -19.45
N ASP A 381 -5.92 15.24 -20.76
CA ASP A 381 -7.22 15.46 -21.39
C ASP A 381 -8.22 14.37 -21.00
N PHE A 382 -7.77 13.11 -20.96
CA PHE A 382 -8.56 11.99 -20.48
C PHE A 382 -8.90 12.09 -18.99
N ALA A 383 -7.93 12.46 -18.15
CA ALA A 383 -8.14 12.70 -16.73
C ALA A 383 -9.13 13.84 -16.50
N ALA A 384 -9.00 14.94 -17.25
CA ALA A 384 -9.94 16.06 -17.23
C ALA A 384 -11.35 15.63 -17.66
N HIS A 385 -11.47 14.77 -18.68
CA HIS A 385 -12.76 14.20 -19.07
C HIS A 385 -13.41 13.41 -17.94
N ARG A 386 -12.65 12.50 -17.29
CA ARG A 386 -13.14 11.71 -16.16
C ARG A 386 -13.53 12.58 -14.98
N MET A 387 -12.70 13.58 -14.64
CA MET A 387 -12.99 14.50 -13.54
C MET A 387 -14.29 15.28 -13.77
N ARG A 388 -14.54 15.78 -14.98
CA ARG A 388 -15.82 16.44 -15.32
C ARG A 388 -17.02 15.49 -15.16
N ARG A 389 -16.89 14.22 -15.59
CA ARG A 389 -17.95 13.21 -15.41
C ARG A 389 -18.22 12.92 -13.94
N TYR A 390 -17.18 12.80 -13.13
CA TYR A 390 -17.31 12.62 -11.69
C TYR A 390 -18.08 13.79 -11.07
N LEU A 391 -17.67 15.03 -11.37
CA LEU A 391 -18.32 16.24 -10.84
C LEU A 391 -19.78 16.38 -11.28
N SER A 392 -20.12 16.09 -12.54
CA SER A 392 -21.50 16.14 -13.03
C SER A 392 -22.40 15.16 -12.27
N VAL A 393 -21.93 13.95 -11.95
CA VAL A 393 -22.67 13.00 -11.09
C VAL A 393 -22.87 13.53 -9.66
N GLN A 394 -21.97 14.39 -9.17
CA GLN A 394 -22.11 15.08 -7.89
C GLN A 394 -22.95 16.37 -7.98
N GLY A 395 -23.54 16.67 -9.13
CA GLY A 395 -24.33 17.88 -9.36
C GLY A 395 -23.50 19.16 -9.50
N ILE A 396 -22.23 19.04 -9.92
CA ILE A 396 -21.29 20.16 -10.04
C ILE A 396 -20.90 20.36 -11.51
N GLY A 397 -21.05 21.60 -11.99
CA GLY A 397 -20.51 22.02 -13.30
C GLY A 397 -21.36 21.68 -14.52
N ASP A 398 -22.66 21.40 -14.32
CA ASP A 398 -23.66 21.37 -15.39
C ASP A 398 -24.03 22.78 -15.88
#